data_AF-A0A941R368-F1
#
_entry.id   AF-A0A941R368-F1
#
_cell.length_a   1.000
_cell.length_b   1.000
_cell.length_c   1.000
_cell.angle_alpha   90.00
_cell.angle_beta   90.00
_cell.angle_gamma   90.00
#
_symmetry.space_group_name_H-M   'P 1'
#
loop_
_entity.id
_entity.type
_entity.pdbx_description
1 polymer ?
#
loop_
_entity_poly.entity_id
_entity_poly.type
_entity_poly.pdbx_seq_one_letter_code
_entity_poly.pdbx_strand_id
1 'polypeptide(L)'
;MGLIYTFNRQISIQIGGETITLPPIGKFVDPESGFWANAEIELSESNELALEGFNGNASVYFDERRVPHIFAENEYDLYFAQGYVVARDRLFQMELQTLDASGRLAEKIGERALSRDKTTRRRGMPYGAEKALETMKQDPKTWEIVNAYADGVNAYLSSLEPKNYPLEYKILDFEPEEWTPIKTAHLLKNMTRTLAGGNNDDRTSNTMEYFGADFIEKFFEAKPELNDPIIPPSKEWDFERIPVEAPDTLFKPASAVELGEYERPEGVGSNNWAVSGSKTKSGYPILANDPHLSLTLPSIWYEVQLRAPGINSYGVTLQGTPGIVIGFNENIAWGVTNVGSDVMDWYEIKFKDETQKEYWHDGKWKPTTMRIEEIKVKDGETVLDTVIYTHHGPVTKVESNINEEQKPVYHALRWMAHEASNDIRAFYGLNRSENYDDYVEALSHYVAPAQNFVFASNKGDIALWVNGKLPNKWEYQGRTVSDGTDPLYDWQGWIPFEHNPHVKNPERGFVSSANQESAAPDYPYYLDDDFAPFERGRRINDKLATMQDITAKDMQEMQMDSYSYYAETLLPSLLEWMDRDSLSETDSEILQLM
;
A
#
# COMPACT_ATOMS: atom_id res chain seq x y z
N MET A 1 -25.76 25.17 36.60
CA MET A 1 -26.39 25.28 35.26
C MET A 1 -25.56 26.06 34.25
N GLY A 2 -24.83 27.14 34.61
CA GLY A 2 -24.04 27.93 33.66
C GLY A 2 -22.92 27.17 32.92
N LEU A 3 -21.99 26.53 33.64
CA LEU A 3 -20.85 25.81 33.02
C LEU A 3 -21.28 24.62 32.16
N ILE A 4 -22.24 23.81 32.62
CA ILE A 4 -22.79 22.69 31.85
C ILE A 4 -23.45 23.19 30.56
N TYR A 5 -24.20 24.29 30.63
CA TYR A 5 -24.81 24.88 29.44
C TYR A 5 -23.75 25.44 28.47
N THR A 6 -22.73 26.12 28.99
CA THR A 6 -21.65 26.70 28.19
C THR A 6 -20.78 25.64 27.52
N PHE A 7 -20.39 24.58 28.23
CA PHE A 7 -19.52 23.54 27.70
C PHE A 7 -20.22 22.57 26.75
N ASN A 8 -21.54 22.45 26.80
CA ASN A 8 -22.31 21.63 25.86
C ASN A 8 -22.76 22.38 24.60
N ARG A 9 -22.14 23.52 24.29
CA ARG A 9 -22.36 24.28 23.06
C ARG A 9 -21.01 24.65 22.43
N GLN A 10 -21.01 24.89 21.12
CA GLN A 10 -19.85 25.49 20.46
C GLN A 10 -19.54 26.84 21.10
N ILE A 11 -18.26 27.06 21.38
CA ILE A 11 -17.76 28.31 21.95
C ILE A 11 -16.86 28.95 20.91
N SER A 12 -17.24 30.12 20.39
CA SER A 12 -16.36 30.90 19.53
C SER A 12 -15.58 31.91 20.36
N ILE A 13 -14.25 31.85 20.31
CA ILE A 13 -13.33 32.76 21.00
C ILE A 13 -12.50 33.52 19.96
N GLN A 14 -12.21 34.78 20.25
CA GLN A 14 -11.31 35.61 19.43
C GLN A 14 -9.90 35.51 19.99
N ILE A 15 -8.95 34.98 19.22
CA ILE A 15 -7.52 34.95 19.58
C ILE A 15 -6.73 35.53 18.40
N GLY A 16 -5.95 36.59 18.65
CA GLY A 16 -5.08 37.17 17.62
C GLY A 16 -5.78 37.79 16.40
N GLY A 17 -7.09 38.05 16.48
CA GLY A 17 -7.90 38.52 15.35
C GLY A 17 -8.58 37.40 14.54
N GLU A 18 -8.35 36.14 14.91
CA GLU A 18 -9.01 34.98 14.33
C GLU A 18 -10.13 34.47 15.25
N THR A 19 -11.23 34.03 14.63
CA THR A 19 -12.31 33.35 15.34
C THR A 19 -11.99 31.88 15.44
N ILE A 20 -11.72 31.39 16.65
CA ILE A 20 -11.55 29.96 16.92
C ILE A 20 -12.86 29.43 17.49
N THR A 21 -13.52 28.54 16.77
CA THR A 21 -14.72 27.85 17.25
C THR A 21 -14.30 26.52 17.89
N LEU A 22 -14.44 26.43 19.20
CA LEU A 22 -14.27 25.19 19.94
C LEU A 22 -15.54 24.34 19.82
N PRO A 23 -15.41 23.01 19.59
CA PRO A 23 -16.54 22.10 19.69
C PRO A 23 -17.09 22.08 21.13
N PRO A 24 -18.32 21.58 21.35
CA PRO A 24 -18.82 21.32 22.70
C PRO A 24 -17.83 20.44 23.49
N ILE A 25 -17.22 20.98 24.54
CA ILE A 25 -16.23 20.27 25.37
C ILE A 25 -16.84 19.59 26.60
N GLY A 26 -18.15 19.69 26.80
CA GLY A 26 -18.84 19.23 28.01
C GLY A 26 -18.63 17.75 28.29
N LYS A 27 -18.81 16.89 27.27
CA LYS A 27 -18.50 15.45 27.38
C LYS A 27 -17.01 15.19 27.58
N PHE A 28 -16.15 15.97 26.93
CA PHE A 28 -14.71 15.81 27.03
C PHE A 28 -14.20 16.08 28.44
N VAL A 29 -14.68 17.15 29.11
CA VAL A 29 -14.27 17.52 30.48
C VAL A 29 -15.11 16.86 31.58
N ASP A 30 -16.02 15.95 31.21
CA ASP A 30 -16.83 15.22 32.18
C ASP A 30 -15.93 14.37 33.09
N PRO A 31 -16.03 14.48 34.42
CA PRO A 31 -15.13 13.79 35.33
C PRO A 31 -15.34 12.27 35.39
N GLU A 32 -16.51 11.76 34.97
CA GLU A 32 -16.85 10.33 35.04
C GLU A 32 -16.56 9.62 33.71
N SER A 33 -16.84 10.28 32.59
CA SER A 33 -16.79 9.71 31.24
C SER A 33 -15.84 10.43 30.29
N GLY A 34 -15.37 11.62 30.63
CA GLY A 34 -14.44 12.43 29.84
C GLY A 34 -13.00 11.94 29.90
N PHE A 35 -12.04 12.81 29.56
CA PHE A 35 -10.64 12.42 29.41
C PHE A 35 -10.00 11.90 30.72
N TRP A 36 -10.51 12.33 31.88
CA TRP A 36 -10.01 11.89 33.19
C TRP A 36 -10.16 10.38 33.38
N ALA A 37 -11.22 9.77 32.83
CA ALA A 37 -11.43 8.33 32.89
C ALA A 37 -10.36 7.52 32.13
N ASN A 38 -9.66 8.14 31.15
CA ASN A 38 -8.55 7.50 30.46
C ASN A 38 -7.19 7.68 31.17
N ALA A 39 -7.10 8.54 32.19
CA ALA A 39 -5.85 8.79 32.91
C ALA A 39 -5.54 7.69 33.95
N GLU A 40 -6.55 6.92 34.37
CA GLU A 40 -6.47 5.89 35.41
C GLU A 40 -6.67 4.48 34.82
N ILE A 41 -5.94 4.14 33.76
CA ILE A 41 -6.05 2.79 33.17
C ILE A 41 -5.15 1.82 33.95
N GLU A 42 -5.75 0.93 34.73
CA GLU A 42 -5.11 -0.32 35.14
C GLU A 42 -5.09 -1.26 33.92
N LEU A 43 -3.91 -1.41 33.31
CA LEU A 43 -3.73 -2.46 32.31
C LEU A 43 -3.85 -3.82 33.02
N SER A 44 -4.87 -4.58 32.65
CA SER A 44 -5.02 -5.96 33.10
C SER A 44 -3.71 -6.74 32.85
N GLU A 45 -3.21 -7.39 33.91
CA GLU A 45 -2.12 -8.38 33.86
C GLU A 45 -2.59 -9.74 33.30
N SER A 46 -3.89 -9.93 33.04
CA SER A 46 -4.44 -11.26 32.79
C SER A 46 -4.09 -11.82 31.41
N ASN A 47 -3.56 -13.04 31.39
CA ASN A 47 -3.06 -13.79 30.23
C ASN A 47 -4.13 -14.66 29.53
N GLU A 48 -5.40 -14.52 29.90
CA GLU A 48 -6.50 -15.29 29.31
C GLU A 48 -7.73 -14.38 29.18
N LEU A 49 -8.23 -14.22 27.94
CA LEU A 49 -9.44 -13.47 27.65
C LEU A 49 -10.61 -14.45 27.59
N ALA A 50 -11.44 -14.49 28.64
CA ALA A 50 -12.71 -15.20 28.59
C ALA A 50 -13.73 -14.33 27.83
N LEU A 51 -13.84 -14.53 26.52
CA LEU A 51 -14.79 -13.80 25.67
C LEU A 51 -16.03 -14.65 25.39
N GLU A 52 -17.17 -13.99 25.31
CA GLU A 52 -18.38 -14.58 24.74
C GLU A 52 -18.29 -14.54 23.21
N GLY A 53 -18.80 -15.56 22.51
CA GLY A 53 -18.80 -15.64 21.04
C GLY A 53 -17.75 -16.57 20.43
N PHE A 54 -16.89 -17.19 21.24
CA PHE A 54 -16.05 -18.30 20.78
C PHE A 54 -16.87 -19.57 20.53
N ASN A 55 -16.47 -20.34 19.52
CA ASN A 55 -17.00 -21.67 19.24
C ASN A 55 -16.30 -22.77 20.07
N GLY A 56 -15.09 -22.50 20.56
CA GLY A 56 -14.26 -23.33 21.44
C GLY A 56 -13.48 -22.47 22.45
N ASN A 57 -12.25 -22.85 22.78
CA ASN A 57 -11.38 -22.06 23.66
C ASN A 57 -10.30 -21.28 22.89
N ALA A 58 -10.01 -20.07 23.36
CA ALA A 58 -8.84 -19.30 22.95
C ALA A 58 -8.19 -18.58 24.15
N SER A 59 -6.88 -18.39 24.08
CA SER A 59 -6.08 -17.66 25.08
C SER A 59 -5.11 -16.71 24.40
N VAL A 60 -4.78 -15.61 25.10
CA VAL A 60 -3.88 -14.57 24.58
C VAL A 60 -2.82 -14.27 25.63
N TYR A 61 -1.59 -14.66 25.33
CA TYR A 61 -0.43 -14.37 26.16
C TYR A 61 0.30 -13.13 25.64
N PHE A 62 0.74 -12.23 26.53
CA PHE A 62 1.56 -11.07 26.17
C PHE A 62 2.99 -11.28 26.65
N ASP A 63 3.97 -11.14 25.75
CA ASP A 63 5.39 -11.21 26.12
C ASP A 63 5.89 -9.92 26.82
N GLU A 64 7.18 -9.86 27.15
CA GLU A 64 7.82 -8.71 27.81
C GLU A 64 7.76 -7.43 26.96
N ARG A 65 7.66 -7.55 25.62
CA ARG A 65 7.47 -6.44 24.68
C ARG A 65 6.01 -6.10 24.44
N ARG A 66 5.09 -6.82 25.10
CA ARG A 66 3.62 -6.74 24.95
C ARG A 66 3.14 -7.22 23.57
N VAL A 67 3.88 -8.11 22.92
CA VAL A 67 3.41 -8.79 21.71
C VAL A 67 2.38 -9.85 22.10
N PRO A 68 1.17 -9.86 21.49
CA PRO A 68 0.21 -10.93 21.71
C PRO A 68 0.60 -12.23 21.00
N HIS A 69 0.45 -13.32 21.73
CA HIS A 69 0.52 -14.68 21.25
C HIS A 69 -0.85 -15.33 21.44
N ILE A 70 -1.56 -15.55 20.33
CA ILE A 70 -2.95 -16.01 20.31
C ILE A 70 -2.97 -17.51 20.04
N PHE A 71 -3.55 -18.28 20.97
CA PHE A 71 -3.74 -19.72 20.86
C PHE A 71 -5.23 -20.03 20.81
N ALA A 72 -5.68 -20.79 19.81
CA ALA A 72 -7.09 -21.15 19.65
C ALA A 72 -7.24 -22.63 19.23
N GLU A 73 -8.38 -23.24 19.58
CA GLU A 73 -8.69 -24.62 19.20
C GLU A 73 -9.19 -24.75 17.75
N ASN A 74 -9.59 -23.65 17.12
CA ASN A 74 -10.06 -23.60 15.74
C ASN A 74 -9.73 -22.25 15.07
N GLU A 75 -9.85 -22.19 13.74
CA GLU A 75 -9.50 -21.01 12.96
C GLU A 75 -10.44 -19.82 13.21
N TYR A 76 -11.73 -20.06 13.40
CA TYR A 76 -12.69 -18.97 13.67
C TYR A 76 -12.29 -18.22 14.94
N ASP A 77 -12.07 -18.94 16.04
CA ASP A 77 -11.68 -18.34 17.33
C ASP A 77 -10.31 -17.66 17.24
N LEU A 78 -9.40 -18.16 16.39
CA LEU A 78 -8.11 -17.53 16.14
C LEU A 78 -8.25 -16.13 15.54
N TYR A 79 -9.04 -15.99 14.46
CA TYR A 79 -9.25 -14.71 13.79
C TYR A 79 -10.15 -13.77 14.60
N PHE A 80 -11.13 -14.32 15.33
CA PHE A 80 -11.91 -13.58 16.31
C PHE A 80 -11.01 -12.96 17.38
N ALA A 81 -10.15 -13.77 18.03
CA ALA A 81 -9.24 -13.26 19.04
C ALA A 81 -8.25 -12.23 18.46
N GLN A 82 -7.78 -12.43 17.22
CA GLN A 82 -6.95 -11.45 16.52
C GLN A 82 -7.70 -10.11 16.36
N GLY A 83 -8.94 -10.14 15.85
CA GLY A 83 -9.77 -8.94 15.70
C GLY A 83 -9.99 -8.21 17.02
N TYR A 84 -10.31 -8.96 18.09
CA TYR A 84 -10.51 -8.42 19.43
C TYR A 84 -9.25 -7.71 19.96
N VAL A 85 -8.09 -8.37 19.91
CA VAL A 85 -6.84 -7.85 20.47
C VAL A 85 -6.32 -6.65 19.67
N VAL A 86 -6.40 -6.70 18.34
CA VAL A 86 -6.02 -5.57 17.50
C VAL A 86 -6.94 -4.38 17.74
N ALA A 87 -8.25 -4.59 17.88
CA ALA A 87 -9.19 -3.53 18.25
C ALA A 87 -8.86 -2.94 19.62
N ARG A 88 -8.60 -3.78 20.63
CA ARG A 88 -8.18 -3.34 21.97
C ARG A 88 -7.04 -2.34 21.93
N ASP A 89 -6.06 -2.58 21.07
CA ASP A 89 -4.86 -1.76 21.01
C ASP A 89 -4.96 -0.61 20.01
N ARG A 90 -5.72 -0.77 18.91
CA ARG A 90 -5.65 0.08 17.71
C ARG A 90 -7.01 0.58 17.20
N LEU A 91 -8.08 0.49 17.98
CA LEU A 91 -9.45 0.79 17.53
C LEU A 91 -9.58 2.11 16.75
N PHE A 92 -9.11 3.23 17.32
CA PHE A 92 -9.20 4.53 16.67
C PHE A 92 -8.40 4.60 15.37
N GLN A 93 -7.19 4.01 15.35
CA GLN A 93 -6.34 3.95 14.15
C GLN A 93 -7.06 3.19 13.01
N MET A 94 -7.67 2.05 13.33
CA MET A 94 -8.44 1.25 12.39
C MET A 94 -9.62 2.04 11.81
N GLU A 95 -10.39 2.71 12.67
CA GLU A 95 -11.56 3.47 12.22
C GLU A 95 -11.16 4.67 11.35
N LEU A 96 -10.18 5.48 11.78
CA LEU A 96 -9.72 6.65 11.03
C LEU A 96 -9.27 6.28 9.61
N GLN A 97 -8.51 5.19 9.48
CA GLN A 97 -8.05 4.72 8.17
C GLN A 97 -9.19 4.25 7.28
N THR A 98 -10.19 3.58 7.84
CA THR A 98 -11.36 3.16 7.05
C THR A 98 -12.23 4.34 6.63
N LEU A 99 -12.36 5.38 7.46
CA LEU A 99 -13.04 6.63 7.09
C LEU A 99 -12.31 7.34 5.94
N ASP A 100 -10.99 7.42 5.99
CA ASP A 100 -10.18 8.01 4.92
C ASP A 100 -10.20 7.19 3.63
N ALA A 101 -10.20 5.86 3.74
CA ALA A 101 -10.27 4.94 2.60
C ALA A 101 -11.66 4.92 1.93
N SER A 102 -12.72 5.16 2.71
CA SER A 102 -14.11 5.21 2.22
C SER A 102 -14.58 6.61 1.83
N GLY A 103 -13.81 7.65 2.14
CA GLY A 103 -14.20 9.05 1.90
C GLY A 103 -15.38 9.44 2.79
N ARG A 104 -15.23 9.21 4.10
CA ARG A 104 -16.21 9.49 5.16
C ARG A 104 -15.62 10.30 6.32
N LEU A 105 -14.46 10.94 6.14
CA LEU A 105 -13.87 11.78 7.20
C LEU A 105 -14.74 12.99 7.53
N ALA A 106 -15.35 13.63 6.53
CA ALA A 106 -16.22 14.79 6.71
C ALA A 106 -17.43 14.48 7.61
N GLU A 107 -17.86 13.22 7.67
CA GLU A 107 -18.92 12.77 8.58
C GLU A 107 -18.54 12.95 10.06
N LYS A 108 -17.24 12.87 10.38
CA LYS A 108 -16.72 12.95 11.76
C LYS A 108 -16.02 14.26 12.07
N ILE A 109 -15.38 14.88 11.08
CA ILE A 109 -14.55 16.08 11.29
C ILE A 109 -14.98 17.31 10.50
N GLY A 110 -16.13 17.26 9.80
CA GLY A 110 -16.78 18.40 9.18
C GLY A 110 -16.17 18.84 7.85
N GLU A 111 -16.52 20.06 7.42
CA GLU A 111 -16.20 20.60 6.09
C GLU A 111 -14.71 20.56 5.72
N ARG A 112 -13.81 20.68 6.71
CA ARG A 112 -12.35 20.61 6.50
C ARG A 112 -11.88 19.32 5.81
N ALA A 113 -12.63 18.23 5.91
CA ALA A 113 -12.31 16.96 5.26
C ALA A 113 -13.11 16.69 3.97
N LEU A 114 -14.05 17.58 3.61
CA LEU A 114 -14.92 17.38 2.47
C LEU A 114 -14.15 17.24 1.15
N SER A 115 -13.08 18.03 0.97
CA SER A 115 -12.24 17.95 -0.23
C SER A 115 -11.54 16.58 -0.33
N ARG A 116 -11.04 16.06 0.79
CA ARG A 116 -10.39 14.75 0.88
C ARG A 116 -11.39 13.63 0.53
N ASP A 117 -12.60 13.68 1.09
CA ASP A 117 -13.65 12.70 0.82
C ASP A 117 -14.12 12.72 -0.63
N LYS A 118 -14.36 13.92 -1.21
CA LYS A 118 -14.68 14.07 -2.63
C LYS A 118 -13.60 13.45 -3.52
N THR A 119 -12.33 13.71 -3.22
CA THR A 119 -11.20 13.16 -3.98
C THR A 119 -11.15 11.63 -3.87
N THR A 120 -11.29 11.07 -2.66
CA THR A 120 -11.33 9.62 -2.43
C THR A 120 -12.44 8.95 -3.25
N ARG A 121 -13.65 9.54 -3.24
CA ARG A 121 -14.81 8.98 -3.94
C ARG A 121 -14.72 9.14 -5.46
N ARG A 122 -14.23 10.28 -5.94
CA ARG A 122 -13.95 10.53 -7.37
C ARG A 122 -12.88 9.60 -7.92
N ARG A 123 -11.89 9.22 -7.12
CA ARG A 123 -10.91 8.18 -7.49
C ARG A 123 -11.48 6.75 -7.41
N GLY A 124 -12.75 6.56 -7.01
CA GLY A 124 -13.40 5.24 -7.01
C GLY A 124 -12.93 4.29 -5.90
N MET A 125 -12.38 4.79 -4.79
CA MET A 125 -11.89 3.93 -3.70
C MET A 125 -13.00 3.06 -3.08
N PRO A 126 -14.20 3.58 -2.76
CA PRO A 126 -15.28 2.74 -2.24
C PRO A 126 -15.74 1.68 -3.24
N TYR A 127 -15.80 2.03 -4.53
CA TYR A 127 -16.14 1.11 -5.61
C TYR A 127 -15.16 -0.07 -5.70
N GLY A 128 -13.85 0.18 -5.56
CA GLY A 128 -12.85 -0.88 -5.50
C GLY A 128 -13.01 -1.79 -4.28
N ALA A 129 -13.33 -1.23 -3.12
CA ALA A 129 -13.54 -2.00 -1.89
C ALA A 129 -14.79 -2.88 -1.96
N GLU A 130 -15.88 -2.37 -2.53
CA GLU A 130 -17.12 -3.13 -2.77
C GLU A 130 -16.86 -4.34 -3.68
N LYS A 131 -16.11 -4.17 -4.76
CA LYS A 131 -15.71 -5.29 -5.63
C LYS A 131 -14.86 -6.34 -4.93
N ALA A 132 -13.90 -5.91 -4.12
CA ALA A 132 -13.10 -6.83 -3.31
C ALA A 132 -13.97 -7.60 -2.33
N LEU A 133 -14.90 -6.93 -1.64
CA LEU A 133 -15.84 -7.60 -0.73
C LEU A 133 -16.69 -8.66 -1.45
N GLU A 134 -17.25 -8.34 -2.63
CA GLU A 134 -18.04 -9.32 -3.40
C GLU A 134 -17.20 -10.52 -3.83
N THR A 135 -15.89 -10.33 -4.08
CA THR A 135 -14.97 -11.42 -4.39
C THR A 135 -14.67 -12.27 -3.14
N MET A 136 -14.44 -11.62 -2.00
CA MET A 136 -14.22 -12.30 -0.71
C MET A 136 -15.43 -13.15 -0.30
N LYS A 137 -16.66 -12.69 -0.56
CA LYS A 137 -17.90 -13.46 -0.28
C LYS A 137 -18.01 -14.75 -1.09
N GLN A 138 -17.39 -14.81 -2.27
CA GLN A 138 -17.45 -15.98 -3.15
C GLN A 138 -16.52 -17.11 -2.68
N ASP A 139 -15.50 -16.80 -1.87
CA ASP A 139 -14.63 -17.79 -1.23
C ASP A 139 -15.12 -18.05 0.21
N PRO A 140 -15.66 -19.25 0.51
CA PRO A 140 -16.22 -19.55 1.83
C PRO A 140 -15.21 -19.42 2.96
N LYS A 141 -13.92 -19.73 2.70
CA LYS A 141 -12.87 -19.68 3.72
C LYS A 141 -12.48 -18.24 4.01
N THR A 142 -12.25 -17.42 2.99
CA THR A 142 -12.05 -15.98 3.18
C THR A 142 -13.24 -15.36 3.91
N TRP A 143 -14.47 -15.69 3.51
CA TRP A 143 -15.66 -15.13 4.12
C TRP A 143 -15.77 -15.50 5.61
N GLU A 144 -15.49 -16.75 5.98
CA GLU A 144 -15.40 -17.17 7.39
C GLU A 144 -14.37 -16.33 8.17
N ILE A 145 -13.16 -16.15 7.62
CA ILE A 145 -12.06 -15.42 8.26
C ILE A 145 -12.40 -13.95 8.51
N VAL A 146 -12.93 -13.24 7.50
CA VAL A 146 -13.23 -11.80 7.64
C VAL A 146 -14.42 -11.53 8.56
N ASN A 147 -15.39 -12.45 8.63
CA ASN A 147 -16.47 -12.35 9.61
C ASN A 147 -15.98 -12.64 11.02
N ALA A 148 -15.20 -13.70 11.22
CA ALA A 148 -14.63 -14.02 12.52
C ALA A 148 -13.83 -12.83 13.10
N TYR A 149 -12.97 -12.22 12.27
CA TYR A 149 -12.24 -11.01 12.65
C TYR A 149 -13.17 -9.85 13.00
N ALA A 150 -14.20 -9.59 12.18
CA ALA A 150 -15.18 -8.54 12.44
C ALA A 150 -15.94 -8.75 13.74
N ASP A 151 -16.38 -9.98 14.01
CA ASP A 151 -17.07 -10.37 15.23
C ASP A 151 -16.17 -10.15 16.46
N GLY A 152 -14.87 -10.45 16.34
CA GLY A 152 -13.88 -10.15 17.37
C GLY A 152 -13.73 -8.66 17.67
N VAL A 153 -13.63 -7.83 16.62
CA VAL A 153 -13.60 -6.36 16.79
C VAL A 153 -14.89 -5.87 17.45
N ASN A 154 -16.04 -6.39 17.03
CA ASN A 154 -17.35 -6.00 17.56
C ASN A 154 -17.57 -6.47 19.00
N ALA A 155 -16.99 -7.60 19.39
CA ALA A 155 -16.99 -8.06 20.78
C ALA A 155 -16.20 -7.10 21.67
N TYR A 156 -15.05 -6.59 21.22
CA TYR A 156 -14.32 -5.54 21.95
C TYR A 156 -15.15 -4.25 22.02
N LEU A 157 -15.72 -3.79 20.91
CA LEU A 157 -16.59 -2.61 20.87
C LEU A 157 -17.76 -2.71 21.86
N SER A 158 -18.41 -3.87 21.91
CA SER A 158 -19.56 -4.11 22.80
C SER A 158 -19.18 -4.13 24.28
N SER A 159 -17.90 -4.35 24.60
CA SER A 159 -17.38 -4.30 25.97
C SER A 159 -17.11 -2.87 26.47
N LEU A 160 -17.09 -1.89 25.56
CA LEU A 160 -16.77 -0.51 25.90
C LEU A 160 -18.00 0.25 26.39
N GLU A 161 -17.87 0.88 27.56
CA GLU A 161 -18.72 1.98 27.97
C GLU A 161 -18.12 3.31 27.47
N PRO A 162 -18.91 4.39 27.29
CA PRO A 162 -18.39 5.69 26.83
C PRO A 162 -17.17 6.22 27.61
N LYS A 163 -17.09 5.93 28.91
CA LYS A 163 -15.94 6.28 29.75
C LYS A 163 -14.65 5.57 29.35
N ASN A 164 -14.75 4.39 28.73
CA ASN A 164 -13.64 3.54 28.29
C ASN A 164 -13.24 3.77 26.83
N TYR A 165 -13.97 4.61 26.07
CA TYR A 165 -13.57 4.92 24.70
C TYR A 165 -12.16 5.51 24.65
N PRO A 166 -11.36 5.18 23.61
CA PRO A 166 -10.10 5.87 23.36
C PRO A 166 -10.29 7.39 23.33
N LEU A 167 -9.27 8.12 23.78
CA LEU A 167 -9.32 9.56 24.01
C LEU A 167 -9.76 10.35 22.76
N GLU A 168 -9.34 9.89 21.59
CA GLU A 168 -9.58 10.53 20.31
C GLU A 168 -11.07 10.62 19.97
N TYR A 169 -11.87 9.60 20.32
CA TYR A 169 -13.33 9.61 20.18
C TYR A 169 -13.97 10.71 21.01
N LYS A 170 -13.44 10.94 22.23
CA LYS A 170 -13.92 11.97 23.14
C LYS A 170 -13.54 13.37 22.65
N ILE A 171 -12.35 13.53 22.07
CA ILE A 171 -11.89 14.79 21.46
C ILE A 171 -12.74 15.15 20.25
N LEU A 172 -13.02 14.17 19.39
CA LEU A 172 -13.73 14.39 18.13
C LEU A 172 -15.25 14.34 18.29
N ASP A 173 -15.74 14.00 19.48
CA ASP A 173 -17.16 13.87 19.86
C ASP A 173 -17.92 12.98 18.85
N PHE A 174 -17.46 11.74 18.72
CA PHE A 174 -18.19 10.68 18.05
C PHE A 174 -17.91 9.32 18.70
N GLU A 175 -18.80 8.37 18.49
CA GLU A 175 -18.71 7.01 19.02
C GLU A 175 -18.18 6.05 17.95
N PRO A 176 -17.45 4.99 18.34
CA PRO A 176 -16.93 4.03 17.37
C PRO A 176 -18.04 3.30 16.62
N GLU A 177 -17.87 3.10 15.32
CA GLU A 177 -18.82 2.36 14.48
C GLU A 177 -18.51 0.86 14.45
N GLU A 178 -19.57 0.03 14.34
CA GLU A 178 -19.47 -1.42 14.10
C GLU A 178 -18.46 -1.74 12.98
N TRP A 179 -17.66 -2.78 13.21
CA TRP A 179 -16.75 -3.32 12.22
C TRP A 179 -17.48 -4.32 11.34
N THR A 180 -17.65 -3.97 10.07
CA THR A 180 -18.22 -4.85 9.05
C THR A 180 -17.11 -5.27 8.08
N PRO A 181 -17.21 -6.43 7.40
CA PRO A 181 -16.15 -6.91 6.50
C PRO A 181 -15.72 -5.92 5.39
N ILE A 182 -16.59 -4.98 4.99
CA ILE A 182 -16.22 -3.91 4.04
C ILE A 182 -15.09 -3.01 4.58
N LYS A 183 -14.97 -2.82 5.90
CA LYS A 183 -13.87 -2.04 6.50
C LYS A 183 -12.51 -2.72 6.27
N THR A 184 -12.44 -4.05 6.31
CA THR A 184 -11.25 -4.81 5.90
C THR A 184 -10.93 -4.60 4.43
N ALA A 185 -11.93 -4.65 3.54
CA ALA A 185 -11.73 -4.37 2.12
C ALA A 185 -11.25 -2.92 1.86
N HIS A 186 -11.77 -1.94 2.59
CA HIS A 186 -11.31 -0.55 2.51
C HIS A 186 -9.83 -0.41 2.89
N LEU A 187 -9.38 -1.09 3.94
CA LEU A 187 -7.98 -1.06 4.37
C LEU A 187 -7.04 -1.68 3.33
N LEU A 188 -7.40 -2.83 2.78
CA LEU A 188 -6.61 -3.48 1.72
C LEU A 188 -6.54 -2.64 0.44
N LYS A 189 -7.66 -2.01 0.05
CA LYS A 189 -7.63 -1.05 -1.06
C LYS A 189 -6.87 0.22 -0.72
N ASN A 190 -6.85 0.66 0.53
CA ASN A 190 -6.02 1.76 0.96
C ASN A 190 -4.53 1.42 0.85
N MET A 191 -4.11 0.19 1.17
CA MET A 191 -2.75 -0.27 0.92
C MET A 191 -2.40 -0.20 -0.57
N THR A 192 -3.32 -0.61 -1.45
CA THR A 192 -3.15 -0.44 -2.90
C THR A 192 -3.03 1.04 -3.28
N ARG A 193 -3.83 1.92 -2.67
CA ARG A 193 -3.73 3.37 -2.86
C ARG A 193 -2.36 3.92 -2.50
N THR A 194 -1.81 3.50 -1.36
CA THR A 194 -0.50 3.97 -0.89
C THR A 194 0.65 3.48 -1.74
N LEU A 195 0.62 2.21 -2.18
CA LEU A 195 1.78 1.57 -2.81
C LEU A 195 1.73 1.55 -4.34
N ALA A 196 0.55 1.79 -4.93
CA ALA A 196 0.32 1.75 -6.37
C ALA A 196 -0.50 2.96 -6.87
N GLY A 197 -0.54 4.08 -6.14
CA GLY A 197 -1.35 5.26 -6.46
C GLY A 197 -0.61 6.44 -7.10
N GLY A 198 0.65 6.26 -7.50
CA GLY A 198 1.43 7.29 -8.18
C GLY A 198 1.70 6.90 -9.63
N ASN A 199 1.54 7.86 -10.54
CA ASN A 199 1.91 7.76 -11.95
C ASN A 199 2.52 9.10 -12.41
N ASN A 200 3.05 9.13 -13.63
CA ASN A 200 3.65 10.32 -14.22
C ASN A 200 2.92 10.77 -15.51
N ASP A 201 1.79 10.16 -15.86
CA ASP A 201 1.08 10.37 -17.13
C ASP A 201 0.89 11.86 -17.45
N ASP A 202 0.41 12.64 -16.47
CA ASP A 202 0.11 14.05 -16.63
C ASP A 202 1.39 14.90 -16.73
N ARG A 203 2.35 14.67 -15.83
CA ARG A 203 3.66 15.34 -15.82
C ARG A 203 4.45 15.09 -17.10
N THR A 204 4.48 13.85 -17.57
CA THR A 204 5.17 13.47 -18.80
C THR A 204 4.43 13.99 -20.03
N SER A 205 3.09 14.01 -20.02
CA SER A 205 2.31 14.64 -21.10
C SER A 205 2.60 16.15 -21.21
N ASN A 206 2.68 16.86 -20.08
CA ASN A 206 3.06 18.27 -20.04
C ASN A 206 4.51 18.48 -20.54
N THR A 207 5.42 17.58 -20.17
CA THR A 207 6.82 17.61 -20.63
C THR A 207 6.89 17.39 -22.14
N MET A 208 6.13 16.43 -22.67
CA MET A 208 6.02 16.12 -24.09
C MET A 208 5.44 17.30 -24.88
N GLU A 209 4.43 17.99 -24.34
CA GLU A 209 3.88 19.20 -24.94
C GLU A 209 4.96 20.27 -25.12
N TYR A 210 5.74 20.51 -24.07
CA TYR A 210 6.71 21.60 -24.04
C TYR A 210 7.99 21.30 -24.84
N PHE A 211 8.53 20.09 -24.71
CA PHE A 211 9.83 19.70 -25.28
C PHE A 211 9.74 18.81 -26.53
N GLY A 212 8.57 18.25 -26.83
CA GLY A 212 8.33 17.33 -27.95
C GLY A 212 8.59 15.85 -27.59
N ALA A 213 8.06 14.94 -28.42
CA ALA A 213 8.18 13.48 -28.22
C ALA A 213 9.64 13.00 -28.22
N ASP A 214 10.48 13.52 -29.13
CA ASP A 214 11.92 13.20 -29.19
C ASP A 214 12.68 13.48 -27.88
N PHE A 215 12.21 14.43 -27.06
CA PHE A 215 12.82 14.71 -25.76
C PHE A 215 12.48 13.63 -24.74
N ILE A 216 11.24 13.17 -24.73
CA ILE A 216 10.78 12.07 -23.86
C ILE A 216 11.54 10.80 -24.20
N GLU A 217 11.66 10.45 -25.48
CA GLU A 217 12.40 9.26 -25.90
C GLU A 217 13.86 9.28 -25.41
N LYS A 218 14.54 10.43 -25.46
CA LYS A 218 15.95 10.56 -25.06
C LYS A 218 16.17 10.65 -23.55
N PHE A 219 15.26 11.28 -22.81
CA PHE A 219 15.46 11.57 -21.39
C PHE A 219 15.13 10.38 -20.50
N PHE A 220 14.21 9.52 -20.94
CA PHE A 220 13.79 8.32 -20.23
C PHE A 220 14.53 7.05 -20.73
N GLU A 221 15.67 7.18 -21.41
CA GLU A 221 16.49 6.01 -21.77
C GLU A 221 17.03 5.32 -20.51
N ALA A 222 16.63 4.06 -20.30
CA ALA A 222 17.16 3.22 -19.24
C ALA A 222 18.68 3.04 -19.37
N LYS A 223 19.40 3.03 -18.24
CA LYS A 223 20.85 2.81 -18.16
C LYS A 223 21.17 1.44 -17.57
N PRO A 224 20.98 0.35 -18.35
CA PRO A 224 21.03 -1.02 -17.83
C PRO A 224 22.40 -1.39 -17.25
N GLU A 225 23.48 -0.72 -17.64
CA GLU A 225 24.83 -1.04 -17.14
C GLU A 225 25.04 -0.75 -15.64
N LEU A 226 24.22 0.09 -15.02
CA LEU A 226 24.30 0.38 -13.59
C LEU A 226 23.38 -0.51 -12.74
N ASN A 227 22.37 -1.10 -13.37
CA ASN A 227 21.28 -1.81 -12.73
C ASN A 227 21.66 -3.25 -12.40
N ASP A 228 21.21 -3.73 -11.24
CA ASP A 228 21.27 -5.14 -10.85
C ASP A 228 19.84 -5.61 -10.52
N PRO A 229 19.11 -6.11 -11.54
CA PRO A 229 17.67 -6.36 -11.43
C PRO A 229 17.36 -7.47 -10.43
N ILE A 230 16.15 -7.43 -9.90
CA ILE A 230 15.65 -8.39 -8.91
C ILE A 230 15.74 -9.83 -9.45
N ILE A 231 15.23 -10.06 -10.65
CA ILE A 231 15.43 -11.32 -11.37
C ILE A 231 16.64 -11.18 -12.31
N PRO A 232 17.75 -11.89 -12.03
CA PRO A 232 19.01 -11.68 -12.74
C PRO A 232 18.97 -12.23 -14.18
N PRO A 233 19.86 -11.76 -15.07
CA PRO A 233 19.96 -12.23 -16.46
C PRO A 233 20.39 -13.70 -16.60
N SER A 234 20.74 -14.37 -15.49
CA SER A 234 20.97 -15.82 -15.48
C SER A 234 19.68 -16.64 -15.51
N LYS A 235 18.50 -16.01 -15.39
CA LYS A 235 17.20 -16.68 -15.46
C LYS A 235 16.82 -16.90 -16.93
N GLU A 236 16.66 -18.15 -17.32
CA GLU A 236 16.06 -18.50 -18.62
C GLU A 236 14.53 -18.47 -18.52
N TRP A 237 13.89 -17.84 -19.52
CA TRP A 237 12.44 -17.78 -19.68
C TRP A 237 11.96 -18.92 -20.57
N ASP A 238 11.02 -19.72 -20.07
CA ASP A 238 10.48 -20.92 -20.72
C ASP A 238 9.09 -20.71 -21.32
N PHE A 239 8.72 -19.45 -21.55
CA PHE A 239 7.45 -19.04 -22.14
C PHE A 239 7.63 -17.97 -23.22
N GLU A 240 6.62 -17.82 -24.06
CA GLU A 240 6.51 -16.73 -25.02
C GLU A 240 5.52 -15.69 -24.52
N ARG A 241 5.83 -14.40 -24.75
CA ARG A 241 4.92 -13.33 -24.38
C ARG A 241 3.61 -13.43 -25.18
N ILE A 242 2.50 -13.13 -24.52
CA ILE A 242 1.23 -12.86 -25.21
C ILE A 242 1.39 -11.53 -25.95
N PRO A 243 1.24 -11.49 -27.29
CA PRO A 243 1.45 -10.26 -28.05
C PRO A 243 0.39 -9.21 -27.73
N VAL A 244 0.81 -7.95 -27.79
CA VAL A 244 -0.02 -6.75 -27.70
C VAL A 244 0.26 -5.87 -28.91
N GLU A 245 -0.76 -5.13 -29.36
CA GLU A 245 -0.66 -4.19 -30.47
C GLU A 245 -0.33 -2.79 -29.93
N ALA A 246 0.60 -2.08 -30.56
CA ALA A 246 0.94 -0.70 -30.20
C ALA A 246 0.41 0.27 -31.27
N PRO A 247 0.02 1.50 -30.89
CA PRO A 247 -0.32 2.54 -31.86
C PRO A 247 0.94 3.00 -32.63
N ASP A 248 0.76 3.45 -33.88
CA ASP A 248 1.87 3.95 -34.72
C ASP A 248 2.49 5.25 -34.17
N THR A 249 1.71 6.04 -33.43
CA THR A 249 2.13 7.32 -32.84
C THR A 249 1.53 7.51 -31.45
N LEU A 250 2.30 8.08 -30.53
CA LEU A 250 1.81 8.44 -29.19
C LEU A 250 0.69 9.49 -29.26
N PHE A 251 -0.32 9.30 -28.41
CA PHE A 251 -1.41 10.24 -28.25
C PHE A 251 -0.93 11.51 -27.56
N LYS A 252 -1.37 12.65 -28.08
CA LYS A 252 -1.10 13.97 -27.50
C LYS A 252 -2.39 14.50 -26.84
N PRO A 253 -2.50 14.49 -25.51
CA PRO A 253 -3.72 14.91 -24.82
C PRO A 253 -3.99 16.42 -24.98
N ALA A 254 -5.26 16.80 -24.94
CA ALA A 254 -5.71 18.18 -25.02
C ALA A 254 -5.47 18.98 -23.72
N SER A 255 -5.35 18.28 -22.60
CA SER A 255 -4.87 18.83 -21.34
C SER A 255 -4.16 17.77 -20.53
N ALA A 256 -3.11 18.16 -19.82
CA ALA A 256 -2.51 17.34 -18.77
C ALA A 256 -2.34 18.14 -17.47
N VAL A 257 -3.20 19.14 -17.23
CA VAL A 257 -3.14 19.95 -16.00
C VAL A 257 -3.20 19.02 -14.79
N GLU A 258 -2.26 19.28 -13.87
CA GLU A 258 -1.97 18.55 -12.65
C GLU A 258 -3.22 17.91 -12.03
N LEU A 259 -3.31 16.59 -12.13
CA LEU A 259 -4.45 15.80 -11.66
C LEU A 259 -4.41 15.63 -10.14
N GLY A 260 -4.16 16.71 -9.40
CA GLY A 260 -3.97 16.75 -7.95
C GLY A 260 -2.80 15.87 -7.50
N GLU A 261 -1.74 16.50 -7.00
CA GLU A 261 -0.55 15.78 -6.54
C GLU A 261 -0.93 14.66 -5.56
N TYR A 262 -0.62 13.42 -5.94
CA TYR A 262 -0.41 12.38 -4.94
C TYR A 262 1.05 12.52 -4.50
N GLU A 263 1.30 13.36 -3.49
CA GLU A 263 2.63 13.44 -2.89
C GLU A 263 3.05 12.05 -2.41
N ARG A 264 4.08 11.48 -3.07
CA ARG A 264 4.75 10.28 -2.56
C ARG A 264 5.56 10.74 -1.34
N PRO A 265 5.29 10.21 -0.12
CA PRO A 265 6.06 10.60 1.04
C PRO A 265 7.55 10.28 0.82
N GLU A 266 8.44 11.20 1.16
CA GLU A 266 9.88 10.95 1.10
C GLU A 266 10.25 9.75 2.00
N GLY A 267 11.24 8.98 1.57
CA GLY A 267 11.78 7.86 2.36
C GLY A 267 10.93 6.58 2.35
N VAL A 268 9.95 6.45 1.45
CA VAL A 268 9.23 5.19 1.24
C VAL A 268 10.05 4.25 0.36
N GLY A 269 10.20 3.01 0.80
CA GLY A 269 10.95 1.97 0.11
C GLY A 269 10.85 0.67 0.90
N SER A 270 11.64 -0.33 0.56
CA SER A 270 11.82 -1.52 1.39
C SER A 270 13.09 -2.24 0.95
N ASN A 271 13.62 -3.11 1.81
CA ASN A 271 14.60 -4.12 1.44
C ASN A 271 14.10 -5.52 1.80
N ASN A 272 14.48 -6.51 1.01
CA ASN A 272 14.45 -7.91 1.43
C ASN A 272 15.52 -8.74 0.72
N TRP A 273 15.93 -9.83 1.35
CA TRP A 273 16.79 -10.83 0.73
C TRP A 273 16.69 -12.17 1.45
N ALA A 274 17.05 -13.24 0.76
CA ALA A 274 17.26 -14.55 1.35
C ALA A 274 18.57 -15.14 0.84
N VAL A 275 19.35 -15.73 1.74
CA VAL A 275 20.60 -16.44 1.44
C VAL A 275 20.41 -17.93 1.67
N SER A 276 20.90 -18.74 0.75
CA SER A 276 20.81 -20.20 0.82
C SER A 276 21.70 -20.76 1.93
N GLY A 277 21.36 -21.96 2.42
CA GLY A 277 22.14 -22.67 3.44
C GLY A 277 23.62 -22.91 3.06
N SER A 278 23.94 -22.92 1.76
CA SER A 278 25.32 -23.04 1.26
C SER A 278 26.21 -21.83 1.58
N LYS A 279 25.60 -20.66 1.82
CA LYS A 279 26.31 -19.42 2.19
C LYS A 279 26.28 -19.14 3.68
N THR A 280 25.53 -19.91 4.48
CA THR A 280 25.32 -19.65 5.90
C THR A 280 26.13 -20.60 6.78
N LYS A 281 26.55 -20.10 7.94
CA LYS A 281 27.31 -20.90 8.92
C LYS A 281 26.49 -22.07 9.49
N SER A 282 25.17 -21.92 9.56
CA SER A 282 24.26 -22.93 10.12
C SER A 282 23.90 -24.03 9.13
N GLY A 283 24.12 -23.82 7.82
CA GLY A 283 23.62 -24.70 6.76
C GLY A 283 22.13 -24.49 6.44
N TYR A 284 21.44 -23.59 7.13
CA TYR A 284 20.03 -23.25 6.87
C TYR A 284 19.89 -21.87 6.23
N PRO A 285 18.89 -21.65 5.36
CA PRO A 285 18.63 -20.33 4.80
C PRO A 285 18.36 -19.26 5.87
N ILE A 286 18.72 -18.02 5.56
CA ILE A 286 18.38 -16.84 6.37
C ILE A 286 17.65 -15.84 5.47
N LEU A 287 16.52 -15.32 5.95
CA LEU A 287 15.72 -14.29 5.28
C LEU A 287 15.71 -13.02 6.14
N ALA A 288 15.89 -11.88 5.48
CA ALA A 288 15.70 -10.56 6.08
C ALA A 288 14.66 -9.77 5.27
N ASN A 289 13.76 -9.09 5.97
CA ASN A 289 12.81 -8.17 5.37
C ASN A 289 12.68 -6.92 6.23
N ASP A 290 12.72 -5.76 5.58
CA ASP A 290 12.82 -4.45 6.19
C ASP A 290 12.00 -3.43 5.38
N PRO A 291 10.68 -3.34 5.62
CA PRO A 291 9.81 -2.39 4.94
C PRO A 291 10.01 -0.96 5.46
N HIS A 292 10.27 0.00 4.56
CA HIS A 292 10.45 1.43 4.88
C HIS A 292 9.18 2.21 4.55
N LEU A 293 8.35 2.42 5.57
CA LEU A 293 7.17 3.26 5.49
C LEU A 293 7.34 4.47 6.42
N SER A 294 6.49 5.49 6.26
CA SER A 294 6.49 6.65 7.15
C SER A 294 6.34 6.22 8.61
N LEU A 295 7.20 6.75 9.49
CA LEU A 295 7.10 6.51 10.93
C LEU A 295 5.88 7.24 11.50
N THR A 296 4.89 6.46 11.94
CA THR A 296 3.67 6.97 12.56
C THR A 296 3.56 6.51 14.01
N LEU A 297 2.85 7.28 14.83
CA LEU A 297 2.41 6.86 16.15
C LEU A 297 0.86 6.88 16.18
N PRO A 298 0.19 5.72 16.30
CA PRO A 298 0.73 4.36 16.37
C PRO A 298 1.42 3.86 15.08
N SER A 299 2.32 2.88 15.19
CA SER A 299 3.02 2.26 14.04
C SER A 299 2.03 1.60 13.06
N ILE A 300 2.39 1.48 11.79
CA ILE A 300 1.56 0.77 10.80
C ILE A 300 1.52 -0.74 11.10
N TRP A 301 2.66 -1.33 11.48
CA TRP A 301 2.76 -2.76 11.74
C TRP A 301 2.28 -3.12 13.14
N TYR A 302 1.62 -4.27 13.25
CA TYR A 302 1.22 -4.89 14.50
C TYR A 302 1.83 -6.30 14.60
N GLU A 303 2.77 -6.49 15.52
CA GLU A 303 3.45 -7.78 15.76
C GLU A 303 2.53 -8.73 16.52
N VAL A 304 2.39 -9.98 16.07
CA VAL A 304 1.49 -10.98 16.67
C VAL A 304 1.89 -12.41 16.29
N GLN A 305 1.64 -13.37 17.18
CA GLN A 305 1.62 -14.81 16.85
C GLN A 305 0.19 -15.33 16.77
N LEU A 306 -0.07 -16.15 15.76
CA LEU A 306 -1.33 -16.85 15.57
C LEU A 306 -1.11 -18.37 15.57
N ARG A 307 -1.72 -19.09 16.52
CA ARG A 307 -1.62 -20.55 16.65
C ARG A 307 -2.98 -21.23 16.77
N ALA A 308 -3.29 -22.10 15.80
CA ALA A 308 -4.41 -23.05 15.84
C ALA A 308 -4.01 -24.36 15.13
N PRO A 309 -4.83 -25.42 15.10
CA PRO A 309 -4.52 -26.62 14.31
C PRO A 309 -4.22 -26.29 12.83
N GLY A 310 -2.99 -26.58 12.40
CA GLY A 310 -2.51 -26.30 11.04
C GLY A 310 -2.08 -24.86 10.75
N ILE A 311 -2.06 -23.97 11.75
CA ILE A 311 -1.51 -22.61 11.64
C ILE A 311 -0.59 -22.35 12.83
N ASN A 312 0.61 -21.83 12.57
CA ASN A 312 1.51 -21.31 13.59
C ASN A 312 2.43 -20.27 12.98
N SER A 313 1.90 -19.07 12.80
CA SER A 313 2.62 -17.99 12.15
C SER A 313 2.96 -16.89 13.15
N TYR A 314 4.17 -16.34 13.03
CA TYR A 314 4.65 -15.20 13.79
C TYR A 314 5.13 -14.13 12.82
N GLY A 315 4.80 -12.88 13.09
CA GLY A 315 5.29 -11.76 12.30
C GLY A 315 4.48 -10.51 12.54
N VAL A 316 4.25 -9.75 11.47
CA VAL A 316 3.47 -8.52 11.51
C VAL A 316 2.25 -8.59 10.60
N THR A 317 1.19 -7.92 11.03
CA THR A 317 -0.03 -7.71 10.27
C THR A 317 -0.35 -6.23 10.14
N LEU A 318 -1.28 -5.92 9.24
CA LEU A 318 -1.94 -4.63 9.15
C LEU A 318 -3.22 -4.67 9.99
N GLN A 319 -3.42 -3.63 10.79
CA GLN A 319 -4.64 -3.38 11.54
C GLN A 319 -5.89 -3.51 10.65
N GLY A 320 -6.84 -4.35 11.05
CA GLY A 320 -8.06 -4.64 10.29
C GLY A 320 -7.91 -5.69 9.16
N THR A 321 -6.73 -6.29 9.01
CA THR A 321 -6.45 -7.40 8.09
C THR A 321 -6.19 -8.70 8.86
N PRO A 322 -6.99 -9.76 8.66
CA PRO A 322 -6.75 -11.06 9.30
C PRO A 322 -5.47 -11.76 8.80
N GLY A 323 -4.80 -12.50 9.69
CA GLY A 323 -3.57 -13.25 9.37
C GLY A 323 -2.27 -12.43 9.49
N ILE A 324 -1.13 -13.08 9.22
CA ILE A 324 0.21 -12.46 9.15
C ILE A 324 0.53 -12.07 7.70
N VAL A 325 0.98 -10.83 7.50
CA VAL A 325 1.34 -10.28 6.17
C VAL A 325 2.81 -10.52 5.84
N ILE A 326 3.70 -10.27 6.81
CA ILE A 326 5.15 -10.54 6.74
C ILE A 326 5.51 -11.38 7.95
N GLY A 327 6.20 -12.50 7.77
CA GLY A 327 6.54 -13.35 8.91
C GLY A 327 7.09 -14.71 8.53
N PHE A 328 6.91 -15.65 9.44
CA PHE A 328 7.36 -17.02 9.28
C PHE A 328 6.47 -17.98 10.08
N ASN A 329 6.53 -19.25 9.71
CA ASN A 329 6.03 -20.38 10.49
C ASN A 329 7.16 -21.40 10.71
N GLU A 330 6.85 -22.60 11.23
CA GLU A 330 7.87 -23.64 11.44
C GLU A 330 8.59 -24.12 10.17
N ASN A 331 8.00 -23.87 8.99
CA ASN A 331 8.44 -24.41 7.71
C ASN A 331 9.06 -23.37 6.77
N ILE A 332 8.44 -22.19 6.69
CA ILE A 332 8.81 -21.16 5.73
C ILE A 332 8.85 -19.76 6.38
N ALA A 333 9.59 -18.86 5.75
CA ALA A 333 9.56 -17.43 6.01
C ALA A 333 9.27 -16.68 4.71
N TRP A 334 8.56 -15.56 4.82
CA TRP A 334 8.24 -14.69 3.69
C TRP A 334 8.28 -13.22 4.10
N GLY A 335 8.60 -12.38 3.13
CA GLY A 335 8.62 -10.93 3.28
C GLY A 335 8.34 -10.24 1.95
N VAL A 336 8.12 -8.93 1.98
CA VAL A 336 7.73 -8.15 0.80
C VAL A 336 8.52 -6.86 0.65
N THR A 337 8.77 -6.46 -0.59
CA THR A 337 9.06 -5.07 -0.97
C THR A 337 8.09 -4.64 -2.08
N ASN A 338 7.83 -3.34 -2.22
CA ASN A 338 6.98 -2.85 -3.30
C ASN A 338 7.64 -3.08 -4.69
N VAL A 339 6.86 -3.47 -5.70
CA VAL A 339 7.39 -3.60 -7.07
C VAL A 339 7.57 -2.24 -7.73
N GLY A 340 6.65 -1.31 -7.49
CA GLY A 340 6.66 0.00 -8.16
C GLY A 340 6.03 0.00 -9.56
N SER A 341 5.41 -1.11 -9.99
CA SER A 341 4.82 -1.24 -11.33
C SER A 341 3.83 -0.12 -11.68
N ASP A 342 3.89 0.37 -12.92
CA ASP A 342 2.85 1.22 -13.49
C ASP A 342 1.55 0.43 -13.72
N VAL A 343 0.62 0.65 -12.82
CA VAL A 343 -0.69 0.00 -12.78
C VAL A 343 -1.82 1.01 -12.60
N MET A 344 -1.58 2.26 -12.98
CA MET A 344 -2.49 3.39 -12.82
C MET A 344 -2.36 4.32 -14.02
N ASP A 345 -3.33 4.30 -14.93
CA ASP A 345 -3.25 5.01 -16.20
C ASP A 345 -4.44 5.96 -16.37
N TRP A 346 -4.22 7.12 -16.98
CA TRP A 346 -5.24 8.09 -17.33
C TRP A 346 -5.58 8.05 -18.83
N TYR A 347 -6.87 8.16 -19.14
CA TYR A 347 -7.39 8.14 -20.51
C TYR A 347 -8.22 9.39 -20.79
N GLU A 348 -7.91 10.14 -21.85
CA GLU A 348 -8.73 11.27 -22.26
C GLU A 348 -10.05 10.79 -22.89
N ILE A 349 -11.18 11.25 -22.34
CA ILE A 349 -12.52 10.81 -22.70
C ILE A 349 -13.23 11.86 -23.55
N LYS A 350 -13.75 11.39 -24.69
CA LYS A 350 -14.62 12.18 -25.55
C LYS A 350 -16.10 11.88 -25.29
N PHE A 351 -16.80 12.79 -24.62
CA PHE A 351 -18.26 12.71 -24.49
C PHE A 351 -19.00 13.16 -25.75
N LYS A 352 -20.22 12.64 -25.93
CA LYS A 352 -21.11 13.00 -27.05
C LYS A 352 -21.60 14.44 -26.95
N ASP A 353 -21.93 14.85 -25.73
CA ASP A 353 -22.48 16.14 -25.37
C ASP A 353 -22.29 16.40 -23.87
N GLU A 354 -22.74 17.57 -23.39
CA GLU A 354 -22.63 18.01 -22.00
C GLU A 354 -23.40 17.11 -21.01
N THR A 355 -24.28 16.21 -21.46
CA THR A 355 -25.00 15.30 -20.55
C THR A 355 -24.14 14.15 -20.05
N GLN A 356 -22.98 13.90 -20.70
CA GLN A 356 -22.01 12.87 -20.32
C GLN A 356 -22.60 11.45 -20.22
N LYS A 357 -23.72 11.20 -20.90
CA LYS A 357 -24.41 9.90 -20.91
C LYS A 357 -23.77 8.88 -21.84
N GLU A 358 -23.02 9.36 -22.84
CA GLU A 358 -22.35 8.53 -23.83
C GLU A 358 -20.95 9.08 -24.11
N TYR A 359 -19.97 8.18 -24.27
CA TYR A 359 -18.59 8.50 -24.65
C TYR A 359 -18.18 7.72 -25.91
N TRP A 360 -17.29 8.31 -26.72
CA TRP A 360 -16.81 7.71 -27.96
C TRP A 360 -15.66 6.78 -27.64
N HIS A 361 -15.76 5.51 -28.04
CA HIS A 361 -14.66 4.57 -27.95
C HIS A 361 -14.94 3.35 -28.83
N ASP A 362 -13.90 2.84 -29.53
CA ASP A 362 -14.02 1.70 -30.46
C ASP A 362 -15.09 1.96 -31.55
N GLY A 363 -14.96 3.12 -32.20
CA GLY A 363 -15.79 3.53 -33.35
C GLY A 363 -17.28 3.76 -33.06
N LYS A 364 -17.71 3.81 -31.79
CA LYS A 364 -19.12 3.98 -31.39
C LYS A 364 -19.29 4.77 -30.10
N TRP A 365 -20.47 5.36 -29.94
CA TRP A 365 -20.92 5.93 -28.68
C TRP A 365 -21.35 4.80 -27.73
N LYS A 366 -20.66 4.67 -26.58
CA LYS A 366 -20.96 3.71 -25.52
C LYS A 366 -21.61 4.44 -24.33
N PRO A 367 -22.57 3.83 -23.61
CA PRO A 367 -23.20 4.47 -22.46
C PRO A 367 -22.22 4.58 -21.27
N THR A 368 -22.35 5.64 -20.49
CA THR A 368 -21.69 5.76 -19.18
C THR A 368 -22.54 5.15 -18.07
N THR A 369 -21.93 4.93 -16.91
CA THR A 369 -22.64 4.66 -15.65
C THR A 369 -22.44 5.84 -14.70
N MET A 370 -23.48 6.17 -13.92
CA MET A 370 -23.43 7.28 -12.96
C MET A 370 -23.63 6.73 -11.55
N ARG A 371 -22.79 7.16 -10.62
CA ARG A 371 -22.89 6.84 -9.20
C ARG A 371 -23.07 8.14 -8.42
N ILE A 372 -24.17 8.24 -7.69
CA ILE A 372 -24.42 9.35 -6.77
C ILE A 372 -23.72 9.02 -5.46
N GLU A 373 -22.75 9.85 -5.10
CA GLU A 373 -22.02 9.80 -3.85
C GLU A 373 -22.69 10.73 -2.83
N GLU A 374 -23.20 10.14 -1.75
CA GLU A 374 -23.72 10.89 -0.60
C GLU A 374 -22.61 11.09 0.43
N ILE A 375 -22.17 12.33 0.61
CA ILE A 375 -21.13 12.71 1.58
C ILE A 375 -21.79 13.46 2.73
N LYS A 376 -21.93 12.81 3.87
CA LYS A 376 -22.45 13.47 5.08
C LYS A 376 -21.35 14.38 5.65
N VAL A 377 -21.73 15.55 6.14
CA VAL A 377 -20.80 16.53 6.71
C VAL A 377 -21.25 16.83 8.15
N LYS A 378 -20.35 16.67 9.11
CA LYS A 378 -20.62 17.03 10.51
C LYS A 378 -21.03 18.50 10.60
N ASP A 379 -22.16 18.76 11.27
CA ASP A 379 -22.76 20.09 11.45
C ASP A 379 -23.12 20.83 10.14
N GLY A 380 -23.21 20.11 9.00
CA GLY A 380 -23.52 20.67 7.68
C GLY A 380 -24.56 19.86 6.92
N GLU A 381 -24.88 20.31 5.70
CA GLU A 381 -25.76 19.57 4.80
C GLU A 381 -25.03 18.38 4.15
N THR A 382 -25.79 17.35 3.80
CA THR A 382 -25.24 16.25 2.98
C THR A 382 -24.95 16.77 1.59
N VAL A 383 -23.72 16.55 1.12
CA VAL A 383 -23.27 16.92 -0.21
C VAL A 383 -23.48 15.74 -1.16
N LEU A 384 -24.18 15.99 -2.26
CA LEU A 384 -24.31 15.02 -3.35
C LEU A 384 -23.26 15.33 -4.42
N ASP A 385 -22.44 14.34 -4.75
CA ASP A 385 -21.52 14.39 -5.89
C ASP A 385 -21.86 13.25 -6.86
N THR A 386 -21.68 13.46 -8.17
CA THR A 386 -21.94 12.42 -9.17
C THR A 386 -20.63 12.02 -9.82
N VAL A 387 -20.26 10.75 -9.66
CA VAL A 387 -19.08 10.17 -10.31
C VAL A 387 -19.54 9.38 -11.53
N ILE A 388 -18.98 9.73 -12.68
CA ILE A 388 -19.25 9.06 -13.95
C ILE A 388 -18.21 7.97 -14.16
N TYR A 389 -18.64 6.83 -14.69
CA TYR A 389 -17.80 5.69 -15.00
C TYR A 389 -17.89 5.35 -16.48
N THR A 390 -16.72 5.14 -17.09
CA THR A 390 -16.55 4.46 -18.39
C THR A 390 -16.06 3.02 -18.14
N HIS A 391 -15.66 2.31 -19.20
CA HIS A 391 -15.01 1.01 -19.03
C HIS A 391 -13.58 1.12 -18.46
N HIS A 392 -12.89 2.26 -18.66
CA HIS A 392 -11.59 2.53 -18.04
C HIS A 392 -11.72 2.71 -16.53
N GLY A 393 -12.72 3.47 -16.09
CA GLY A 393 -13.01 3.68 -14.66
C GLY A 393 -13.68 5.03 -14.38
N PRO A 394 -13.55 5.58 -13.16
CA PRO A 394 -14.17 6.85 -12.80
C PRO A 394 -13.56 8.01 -13.58
N VAL A 395 -14.41 8.96 -13.99
CA VAL A 395 -14.05 10.12 -14.80
C VAL A 395 -13.94 11.36 -13.91
N THR A 396 -12.85 12.09 -14.06
CA THR A 396 -12.66 13.43 -13.49
C THR A 396 -12.65 14.49 -14.59
N LYS A 397 -13.10 15.69 -14.23
CA LYS A 397 -12.93 16.88 -15.07
C LYS A 397 -11.54 17.45 -14.81
N VAL A 398 -10.84 17.81 -15.88
CA VAL A 398 -9.52 18.42 -15.86
C VAL A 398 -9.64 19.85 -16.39
N GLU A 399 -8.96 20.79 -15.75
CA GLU A 399 -8.85 22.14 -16.30
C GLU A 399 -7.98 22.11 -17.57
N SER A 400 -8.31 22.92 -18.57
CA SER A 400 -7.54 23.00 -19.80
C SER A 400 -6.90 24.37 -19.90
N ASN A 401 -5.56 24.41 -19.91
CA ASN A 401 -4.80 25.65 -20.14
C ASN A 401 -4.46 25.87 -21.63
N ILE A 402 -4.81 24.91 -22.49
CA ILE A 402 -4.36 24.84 -23.90
C ILE A 402 -5.49 25.19 -24.87
N ASN A 403 -6.75 24.99 -24.48
CA ASN A 403 -7.88 25.29 -25.33
C ASN A 403 -8.30 26.78 -25.26
N GLU A 404 -8.11 27.54 -26.34
CA GLU A 404 -8.63 28.91 -26.50
C GLU A 404 -10.16 28.99 -26.30
N GLU A 405 -10.89 27.89 -26.50
CA GLU A 405 -12.34 27.79 -26.30
C GLU A 405 -12.75 27.43 -24.84
N GLN A 406 -11.80 27.17 -23.93
CA GLN A 406 -12.05 26.75 -22.53
C GLN A 406 -13.00 25.55 -22.35
N LYS A 407 -13.12 24.66 -23.36
CA LYS A 407 -13.97 23.47 -23.22
C LYS A 407 -13.40 22.53 -22.14
N PRO A 408 -14.26 21.90 -21.33
CA PRO A 408 -13.82 20.98 -20.29
C PRO A 408 -13.18 19.72 -20.91
N VAL A 409 -12.04 19.31 -20.38
CA VAL A 409 -11.39 18.03 -20.68
C VAL A 409 -11.74 17.04 -19.57
N TYR A 410 -11.83 15.75 -19.91
CA TYR A 410 -12.23 14.71 -18.98
C TYR A 410 -11.30 13.52 -19.08
N HIS A 411 -10.75 13.06 -17.97
CA HIS A 411 -9.90 11.88 -17.93
C HIS A 411 -10.56 10.76 -17.11
N ALA A 412 -10.53 9.53 -17.61
CA ALA A 412 -10.90 8.35 -16.84
C ALA A 412 -9.67 7.70 -16.21
N LEU A 413 -9.80 7.25 -14.97
CA LEU A 413 -8.76 6.55 -14.24
C LEU A 413 -8.91 5.03 -14.39
N ARG A 414 -7.95 4.36 -15.02
CA ARG A 414 -7.83 2.89 -14.98
C ARG A 414 -6.80 2.52 -13.92
N TRP A 415 -7.22 1.77 -12.90
CA TRP A 415 -6.34 1.52 -11.76
C TRP A 415 -6.56 0.15 -11.12
N MET A 416 -5.49 -0.53 -10.71
CA MET A 416 -5.55 -1.79 -9.98
C MET A 416 -6.31 -1.72 -8.65
N ALA A 417 -6.45 -0.54 -8.02
CA ALA A 417 -7.31 -0.40 -6.85
C ALA A 417 -8.81 -0.65 -7.15
N HIS A 418 -9.23 -0.58 -8.41
CA HIS A 418 -10.61 -0.87 -8.85
C HIS A 418 -10.83 -2.33 -9.25
N GLU A 419 -9.76 -3.13 -9.31
CA GLU A 419 -9.87 -4.55 -9.63
C GLU A 419 -10.46 -5.34 -8.47
N ALA A 420 -11.25 -6.35 -8.80
CA ALA A 420 -11.68 -7.36 -7.84
C ALA A 420 -10.46 -8.10 -7.29
N SER A 421 -10.36 -8.26 -5.96
CA SER A 421 -9.26 -8.99 -5.32
C SER A 421 -9.70 -9.72 -4.05
N ASN A 422 -9.05 -10.86 -3.79
CA ASN A 422 -9.16 -11.63 -2.56
C ASN A 422 -7.77 -11.89 -1.99
N ASP A 423 -7.04 -10.82 -1.68
CA ASP A 423 -5.65 -10.90 -1.21
C ASP A 423 -5.53 -11.62 0.15
N ILE A 424 -6.61 -11.65 0.94
CA ILE A 424 -6.70 -12.45 2.18
C ILE A 424 -6.47 -13.94 1.90
N ARG A 425 -6.92 -14.46 0.75
CA ARG A 425 -6.72 -15.87 0.40
C ARG A 425 -5.25 -16.23 0.22
N ALA A 426 -4.46 -15.28 -0.29
CA ALA A 426 -3.01 -15.42 -0.41
C ALA A 426 -2.34 -15.43 0.97
N PHE A 427 -2.66 -14.46 1.84
CA PHE A 427 -2.11 -14.43 3.20
C PHE A 427 -2.50 -15.67 4.02
N TYR A 428 -3.75 -16.12 3.93
CA TYR A 428 -4.19 -17.37 4.53
C TYR A 428 -3.33 -18.56 4.07
N GLY A 429 -3.05 -18.66 2.77
CA GLY A 429 -2.17 -19.69 2.20
C GLY A 429 -0.74 -19.61 2.74
N LEU A 430 -0.14 -18.42 2.76
CA LEU A 430 1.22 -18.21 3.29
C LEU A 430 1.34 -18.64 4.76
N ASN A 431 0.37 -18.27 5.58
CA ASN A 431 0.34 -18.59 7.01
C ASN A 431 0.29 -20.11 7.30
N ARG A 432 -0.08 -20.92 6.30
CA ARG A 432 -0.22 -22.38 6.36
C ARG A 432 0.80 -23.15 5.52
N SER A 433 1.61 -22.44 4.73
CA SER A 433 2.48 -23.06 3.74
C SER A 433 3.61 -23.87 4.41
N GLU A 434 3.92 -25.04 3.87
CA GLU A 434 4.95 -25.95 4.39
C GLU A 434 6.17 -26.07 3.46
N ASN A 435 6.08 -25.52 2.25
CA ASN A 435 7.08 -25.65 1.20
C ASN A 435 6.89 -24.60 0.11
N TYR A 436 7.75 -24.65 -0.91
CA TYR A 436 7.73 -23.73 -2.05
C TYR A 436 6.44 -23.83 -2.89
N ASP A 437 5.91 -25.04 -3.09
CA ASP A 437 4.73 -25.23 -3.93
C ASP A 437 3.48 -24.63 -3.26
N ASP A 438 3.34 -24.80 -1.94
CA ASP A 438 2.28 -24.12 -1.16
C ASP A 438 2.41 -22.60 -1.23
N TYR A 439 3.65 -22.09 -1.19
CA TYR A 439 3.94 -20.67 -1.32
C TYR A 439 3.53 -20.13 -2.69
N VAL A 440 3.87 -20.82 -3.79
CA VAL A 440 3.46 -20.44 -5.14
C VAL A 440 1.94 -20.50 -5.30
N GLU A 441 1.29 -21.55 -4.79
CA GLU A 441 -0.17 -21.65 -4.78
C GLU A 441 -0.80 -20.48 -4.02
N ALA A 442 -0.27 -20.11 -2.85
CA ALA A 442 -0.75 -18.96 -2.09
C ALA A 442 -0.62 -17.65 -2.89
N LEU A 443 0.53 -17.44 -3.54
CA LEU A 443 0.79 -16.24 -4.33
C LEU A 443 -0.13 -16.10 -5.55
N SER A 444 -0.63 -17.21 -6.11
CA SER A 444 -1.56 -17.18 -7.25
C SER A 444 -2.89 -16.47 -6.95
N HIS A 445 -3.24 -16.31 -5.66
CA HIS A 445 -4.45 -15.61 -5.21
C HIS A 445 -4.22 -14.11 -4.94
N TYR A 446 -2.98 -13.63 -5.03
CA TYR A 446 -2.62 -12.23 -4.72
C TYR A 446 -2.73 -11.35 -5.95
N VAL A 447 -3.45 -10.23 -5.85
CA VAL A 447 -3.77 -9.36 -6.99
C VAL A 447 -3.04 -8.03 -6.88
N ALA A 448 -3.18 -7.30 -5.78
CA ALA A 448 -2.66 -5.95 -5.68
C ALA A 448 -2.45 -5.47 -4.23
N PRO A 449 -1.56 -4.47 -4.01
CA PRO A 449 -0.56 -3.95 -4.96
C PRO A 449 0.55 -4.98 -5.20
N ALA A 450 1.16 -5.01 -6.39
CA ALA A 450 2.22 -5.98 -6.67
C ALA A 450 3.40 -5.84 -5.67
N GLN A 451 3.90 -6.96 -5.16
CA GLN A 451 5.01 -7.02 -4.21
C GLN A 451 6.09 -8.02 -4.69
N ASN A 452 7.34 -7.73 -4.38
CA ASN A 452 8.45 -8.68 -4.48
C ASN A 452 8.43 -9.57 -3.23
N PHE A 453 7.83 -10.75 -3.33
CA PHE A 453 7.79 -11.72 -2.24
C PHE A 453 9.10 -12.48 -2.20
N VAL A 454 9.86 -12.32 -1.12
CA VAL A 454 11.01 -13.17 -0.82
C VAL A 454 10.56 -14.39 0.00
N PHE A 455 11.22 -15.53 -0.22
CA PHE A 455 10.91 -16.81 0.41
C PHE A 455 12.17 -17.51 0.88
N ALA A 456 12.08 -18.16 2.04
CA ALA A 456 13.06 -19.12 2.52
C ALA A 456 12.34 -20.28 3.24
N SER A 457 12.85 -21.50 3.11
CA SER A 457 12.30 -22.68 3.79
C SER A 457 13.34 -23.41 4.64
N ASN A 458 12.85 -24.10 5.67
CA ASN A 458 13.66 -25.02 6.47
C ASN A 458 14.17 -26.25 5.68
N LYS A 459 13.66 -26.46 4.45
CA LYS A 459 14.11 -27.48 3.49
C LYS A 459 15.29 -27.01 2.62
N GLY A 460 15.73 -25.76 2.77
CA GLY A 460 16.89 -25.22 2.06
C GLY A 460 16.56 -24.34 0.85
N ASP A 461 15.30 -24.32 0.41
CA ASP A 461 14.87 -23.51 -0.74
C ASP A 461 14.86 -22.02 -0.38
N ILE A 462 15.32 -21.19 -1.32
CA ILE A 462 15.10 -19.74 -1.37
C ILE A 462 14.45 -19.37 -2.70
N ALA A 463 13.61 -18.35 -2.70
CA ALA A 463 13.01 -17.84 -3.93
C ALA A 463 12.62 -16.38 -3.81
N LEU A 464 12.39 -15.75 -4.96
CA LEU A 464 11.79 -14.43 -5.03
C LEU A 464 10.84 -14.38 -6.22
N TRP A 465 9.63 -13.87 -5.98
CA TRP A 465 8.60 -13.61 -6.98
C TRP A 465 8.22 -12.14 -7.01
N VAL A 466 8.30 -11.52 -8.19
CA VAL A 466 7.68 -10.22 -8.49
C VAL A 466 6.20 -10.49 -8.73
N ASN A 467 5.39 -10.45 -7.67
CA ASN A 467 4.04 -11.03 -7.69
C ASN A 467 2.92 -9.99 -7.58
N GLY A 468 1.90 -10.20 -8.40
CA GLY A 468 0.67 -9.44 -8.45
C GLY A 468 0.00 -9.65 -9.81
N LYS A 469 -1.14 -9.01 -10.03
CA LYS A 469 -1.81 -8.99 -11.33
C LYS A 469 -1.31 -7.78 -12.13
N LEU A 470 -0.50 -8.05 -13.15
CA LEU A 470 0.17 -7.03 -13.95
C LEU A 470 -0.48 -6.90 -15.33
N PRO A 471 -0.81 -5.69 -15.80
CA PRO A 471 -1.39 -5.50 -17.14
C PRO A 471 -0.36 -5.87 -18.21
N ASN A 472 -0.81 -6.53 -19.28
CA ASN A 472 0.02 -6.78 -20.45
C ASN A 472 0.03 -5.51 -21.32
N LYS A 473 1.09 -4.72 -21.19
CA LYS A 473 1.27 -3.42 -21.82
C LYS A 473 2.25 -3.49 -22.99
N TRP A 474 2.03 -2.67 -24.01
CA TRP A 474 3.07 -2.40 -25.01
C TRP A 474 4.13 -1.46 -24.43
N GLU A 475 5.31 -1.43 -25.04
CA GLU A 475 6.45 -0.66 -24.54
C GLU A 475 6.11 0.84 -24.45
N TYR A 476 6.23 1.42 -23.26
CA TYR A 476 5.89 2.81 -22.92
C TYR A 476 4.39 3.14 -22.80
N GLN A 477 3.50 2.15 -22.82
CA GLN A 477 2.09 2.37 -22.49
C GLN A 477 1.95 2.84 -21.04
N GLY A 478 1.12 3.87 -20.81
CA GLY A 478 0.94 4.49 -19.49
C GLY A 478 1.93 5.60 -19.16
N ARG A 479 2.95 5.84 -20.00
CA ARG A 479 3.90 6.94 -19.79
C ARG A 479 3.28 8.34 -19.91
N THR A 480 2.24 8.47 -20.73
CA THR A 480 1.47 9.70 -20.95
C THR A 480 -0.02 9.40 -20.83
N VAL A 481 -0.84 10.44 -20.68
CA VAL A 481 -2.30 10.29 -20.77
C VAL A 481 -2.61 9.65 -22.12
N SER A 482 -3.39 8.58 -22.08
CA SER A 482 -3.72 7.72 -23.22
C SER A 482 -4.99 8.17 -23.94
N ASP A 483 -5.17 7.75 -25.19
CA ASP A 483 -6.41 8.03 -25.94
C ASP A 483 -7.54 7.12 -25.46
N GLY A 484 -8.53 7.66 -24.76
CA GLY A 484 -9.69 6.87 -24.31
C GLY A 484 -10.63 6.47 -25.45
N THR A 485 -10.43 6.97 -26.67
CA THR A 485 -11.27 6.66 -27.83
C THR A 485 -10.80 5.47 -28.65
N ASP A 486 -9.53 5.08 -28.52
CA ASP A 486 -8.88 4.04 -29.32
C ASP A 486 -8.59 2.80 -28.45
N PRO A 487 -9.16 1.62 -28.78
CA PRO A 487 -8.93 0.39 -28.01
C PRO A 487 -7.47 -0.11 -28.02
N LEU A 488 -6.60 0.38 -28.91
CA LEU A 488 -5.16 0.06 -28.87
C LEU A 488 -4.48 0.56 -27.58
N TYR A 489 -5.04 1.60 -26.96
CA TYR A 489 -4.53 2.16 -25.72
C TYR A 489 -5.06 1.44 -24.48
N ASP A 490 -6.07 0.58 -24.58
CA ASP A 490 -6.58 -0.17 -23.44
C ASP A 490 -5.51 -1.16 -22.93
N TRP A 491 -5.62 -1.56 -21.66
CA TRP A 491 -4.90 -2.76 -21.20
C TRP A 491 -5.45 -3.98 -21.94
N GLN A 492 -4.65 -4.54 -22.85
CA GLN A 492 -5.08 -5.60 -23.78
C GLN A 492 -5.15 -6.99 -23.12
N GLY A 493 -4.71 -7.10 -21.87
CA GLY A 493 -4.79 -8.32 -21.10
C GLY A 493 -3.96 -8.24 -19.84
N TRP A 494 -3.63 -9.41 -19.32
CA TRP A 494 -2.83 -9.57 -18.12
C TRP A 494 -1.63 -10.46 -18.44
N ILE A 495 -0.51 -10.19 -17.78
CA ILE A 495 0.60 -11.14 -17.74
C ILE A 495 0.10 -12.38 -16.97
N PRO A 496 0.19 -13.59 -17.54
CA PRO A 496 -0.15 -14.82 -16.83
C PRO A 496 0.68 -14.96 -15.55
N PHE A 497 0.10 -15.52 -14.48
CA PHE A 497 0.77 -15.64 -13.19
C PHE A 497 2.11 -16.38 -13.31
N GLU A 498 2.13 -17.47 -14.07
CA GLU A 498 3.32 -18.28 -14.37
C GLU A 498 4.42 -17.51 -15.12
N HIS A 499 4.06 -16.41 -15.80
CA HIS A 499 5.01 -15.55 -16.51
C HIS A 499 5.53 -14.40 -15.65
N ASN A 500 4.98 -14.15 -14.45
CA ASN A 500 5.51 -13.13 -13.54
C ASN A 500 7.00 -13.40 -13.26
N PRO A 501 7.87 -12.38 -13.19
CA PRO A 501 9.29 -12.59 -12.96
C PRO A 501 9.56 -13.30 -11.64
N HIS A 502 10.27 -14.43 -11.69
CA HIS A 502 10.60 -15.18 -10.49
C HIS A 502 11.88 -16.00 -10.65
N VAL A 503 12.49 -16.35 -9.52
CA VAL A 503 13.64 -17.24 -9.46
C VAL A 503 13.60 -18.08 -8.19
N LYS A 504 13.95 -19.37 -8.30
CA LYS A 504 14.11 -20.31 -7.19
C LYS A 504 15.54 -20.84 -7.20
N ASN A 505 16.18 -20.86 -6.03
CA ASN A 505 17.52 -21.42 -5.80
C ASN A 505 18.56 -21.04 -6.88
N PRO A 506 18.77 -19.74 -7.16
CA PRO A 506 19.74 -19.34 -8.18
C PRO A 506 21.17 -19.76 -7.77
N GLU A 507 22.03 -20.01 -8.76
CA GLU A 507 23.43 -20.43 -8.55
C GLU A 507 24.24 -19.45 -7.67
N ARG A 508 23.93 -18.15 -7.76
CA ARG A 508 24.53 -17.10 -6.90
C ARG A 508 24.29 -17.34 -5.40
N GLY A 509 23.33 -18.20 -5.04
CA GLY A 509 23.06 -18.64 -3.68
C GLY A 509 22.29 -17.64 -2.82
N PHE A 510 21.74 -16.58 -3.42
CA PHE A 510 20.89 -15.58 -2.76
C PHE A 510 19.89 -14.94 -3.74
N VAL A 511 18.84 -14.33 -3.20
CA VAL A 511 17.86 -13.49 -3.89
C VAL A 511 17.66 -12.19 -3.11
N SER A 512 17.26 -11.10 -3.76
CA SER A 512 17.16 -9.79 -3.14
C SER A 512 16.22 -8.85 -3.90
N SER A 513 15.60 -7.94 -3.17
CA SER A 513 14.94 -6.77 -3.75
C SER A 513 15.08 -5.56 -2.83
N ALA A 514 15.18 -4.41 -3.47
CA ALA A 514 15.21 -3.08 -2.89
C ALA A 514 14.46 -2.11 -3.83
N ASN A 515 13.30 -2.55 -4.35
CA ASN A 515 12.46 -1.80 -5.29
C ASN A 515 13.12 -1.41 -6.63
N GLN A 516 14.28 -1.99 -6.95
CA GLN A 516 14.93 -1.80 -8.24
C GLN A 516 14.21 -2.58 -9.35
N GLU A 517 14.70 -2.49 -10.59
CA GLU A 517 14.08 -3.12 -11.76
C GLU A 517 13.73 -4.59 -11.52
N SER A 518 12.51 -4.96 -11.91
CA SER A 518 11.94 -6.28 -11.61
C SER A 518 12.70 -7.44 -12.27
N ALA A 519 13.19 -7.25 -13.49
CA ALA A 519 13.85 -8.29 -14.25
C ALA A 519 14.89 -7.70 -15.20
N ALA A 520 15.81 -8.54 -15.66
CA ALA A 520 16.77 -8.18 -16.68
C ALA A 520 16.09 -7.84 -18.04
N PRO A 521 16.77 -7.08 -18.92
CA PRO A 521 16.17 -6.60 -20.19
C PRO A 521 15.70 -7.69 -21.16
N ASP A 522 16.07 -8.95 -20.94
CA ASP A 522 15.63 -10.10 -21.72
C ASP A 522 14.26 -10.67 -21.27
N TYR A 523 13.67 -10.12 -20.21
CA TYR A 523 12.31 -10.47 -19.80
C TYR A 523 11.27 -10.13 -20.88
N PRO A 524 10.38 -11.07 -21.28
CA PRO A 524 9.56 -10.87 -22.48
C PRO A 524 8.47 -9.77 -22.42
N TYR A 525 8.05 -9.33 -21.22
CA TYR A 525 6.97 -8.37 -21.04
C TYR A 525 7.48 -7.00 -20.58
N TYR A 526 6.79 -5.92 -20.96
CA TYR A 526 7.05 -4.58 -20.43
C TYR A 526 6.53 -4.46 -19.00
N LEU A 527 7.36 -3.97 -18.08
CA LEU A 527 7.05 -3.81 -16.64
C LEU A 527 7.18 -2.38 -16.13
N ASP A 528 7.17 -1.40 -17.05
CA ASP A 528 7.50 0.01 -16.79
C ASP A 528 9.01 0.31 -16.71
N ASP A 529 9.37 1.59 -16.56
CA ASP A 529 10.74 2.07 -16.41
C ASP A 529 10.98 3.06 -15.25
N ASP A 530 9.98 3.32 -14.38
CA ASP A 530 10.12 4.14 -13.17
C ASP A 530 10.30 3.27 -11.90
N PHE A 531 11.53 2.81 -11.66
CA PHE A 531 11.90 2.04 -10.47
C PHE A 531 12.76 2.83 -9.49
N ALA A 532 12.97 2.28 -8.29
CA ALA A 532 13.89 2.90 -7.34
C ALA A 532 15.33 2.91 -7.91
N PRO A 533 16.13 3.94 -7.60
CA PRO A 533 17.52 4.03 -8.01
C PRO A 533 18.36 2.78 -7.65
N PHE A 534 19.32 2.45 -8.52
CA PHE A 534 20.05 1.16 -8.51
C PHE A 534 20.89 0.91 -7.24
N GLU A 535 21.25 1.96 -6.50
CA GLU A 535 22.30 1.95 -5.48
C GLU A 535 22.01 0.96 -4.36
N ARG A 536 20.77 0.91 -3.85
CA ARG A 536 20.41 0.02 -2.74
C ARG A 536 20.44 -1.45 -3.17
N GLY A 537 19.78 -1.76 -4.29
CA GLY A 537 19.74 -3.12 -4.83
C GLY A 537 21.14 -3.64 -5.14
N ARG A 538 21.95 -2.80 -5.80
CA ARG A 538 23.35 -3.12 -6.11
C ARG A 538 24.20 -3.31 -4.86
N ARG A 539 24.06 -2.43 -3.84
CA ARG A 539 24.82 -2.57 -2.59
C ARG A 539 24.52 -3.89 -1.89
N ILE A 540 23.24 -4.29 -1.85
CA ILE A 540 22.84 -5.57 -1.27
C ILE A 540 23.52 -6.72 -2.02
N ASN A 541 23.51 -6.66 -3.35
CA ASN A 541 24.05 -7.72 -4.19
C ASN A 541 25.58 -7.82 -4.12
N ASP A 542 26.30 -6.71 -4.12
CA ASP A 542 27.76 -6.66 -3.98
C ASP A 542 28.21 -7.31 -2.65
N LYS A 543 27.49 -7.03 -1.57
CA LYS A 543 27.76 -7.62 -0.25
C LYS A 543 27.47 -9.12 -0.26
N LEU A 544 26.27 -9.54 -0.66
CA LEU A 544 25.87 -10.94 -0.62
C LEU A 544 26.69 -11.83 -1.57
N ALA A 545 27.15 -11.29 -2.71
CA ALA A 545 28.00 -12.02 -3.65
C ALA A 545 29.31 -12.50 -2.99
N THR A 546 29.90 -11.69 -2.12
CA THR A 546 31.22 -11.96 -1.52
C THR A 546 31.14 -12.63 -0.16
N MET A 547 30.01 -12.53 0.55
CA MET A 547 29.84 -13.10 1.88
C MET A 547 29.72 -14.64 1.86
N GLN A 548 30.32 -15.27 2.86
CA GLN A 548 30.30 -16.71 3.17
C GLN A 548 30.21 -16.89 4.69
N ASP A 549 29.84 -18.08 5.16
CA ASP A 549 29.64 -18.38 6.59
C ASP A 549 28.70 -17.37 7.29
N ILE A 550 27.68 -16.90 6.56
CA ILE A 550 26.76 -15.86 6.99
C ILE A 550 25.98 -16.29 8.25
N THR A 551 25.85 -15.37 9.18
CA THR A 551 25.05 -15.49 10.41
C THR A 551 23.93 -14.45 10.44
N ALA A 552 22.96 -14.62 11.33
CA ALA A 552 21.91 -13.63 11.55
C ALA A 552 22.47 -12.25 11.97
N LYS A 553 23.59 -12.22 12.70
CA LYS A 553 24.25 -10.96 13.09
C LYS A 553 24.81 -10.22 11.87
N ASP A 554 25.38 -10.93 10.91
CA ASP A 554 25.89 -10.32 9.67
C ASP A 554 24.75 -9.68 8.86
N MET A 555 23.55 -10.28 8.88
CA MET A 555 22.36 -9.70 8.23
C MET A 555 21.88 -8.44 8.96
N GLN A 556 21.90 -8.43 10.29
CA GLN A 556 21.59 -7.23 11.09
C GLN A 556 22.59 -6.09 10.83
N GLU A 557 23.88 -6.40 10.75
CA GLU A 557 24.92 -5.42 10.42
C GLU A 557 24.73 -4.88 9.00
N MET A 558 24.34 -5.73 8.06
CA MET A 558 24.04 -5.33 6.69
C MET A 558 22.81 -4.42 6.57
N GLN A 559 21.78 -4.61 7.41
CA GLN A 559 20.64 -3.68 7.50
C GLN A 559 21.05 -2.27 7.95
N MET A 560 22.20 -2.14 8.62
CA MET A 560 22.75 -0.86 9.09
C MET A 560 23.82 -0.28 8.15
N ASP A 561 24.04 -0.88 6.97
CA ASP A 561 25.03 -0.39 6.00
C ASP A 561 24.58 0.95 5.40
N SER A 562 25.45 1.96 5.49
CA SER A 562 25.19 3.33 5.05
C SER A 562 26.11 3.77 3.89
N TYR A 563 26.56 2.82 3.08
CA TYR A 563 27.47 3.08 1.97
C TYR A 563 26.83 3.96 0.88
N SER A 564 27.60 4.90 0.31
CA SER A 564 27.12 5.83 -0.72
C SER A 564 27.93 5.70 -2.01
N TYR A 565 27.32 5.13 -3.06
CA TYR A 565 27.90 5.10 -4.41
C TYR A 565 28.08 6.52 -4.98
N TYR A 566 27.20 7.46 -4.62
CA TYR A 566 27.37 8.86 -5.00
C TYR A 566 28.66 9.44 -4.45
N ALA A 567 28.93 9.23 -3.16
CA ALA A 567 30.17 9.70 -2.55
C ALA A 567 31.38 9.00 -3.19
N GLU A 568 31.34 7.67 -3.35
CA GLU A 568 32.43 6.92 -3.99
C GLU A 568 32.75 7.45 -5.40
N THR A 569 31.72 7.71 -6.21
CA THR A 569 31.88 8.03 -7.63
C THR A 569 32.21 9.51 -7.85
N LEU A 570 31.57 10.41 -7.10
CA LEU A 570 31.65 11.86 -7.35
C LEU A 570 32.71 12.55 -6.51
N LEU A 571 32.92 12.11 -5.26
CA LEU A 571 33.81 12.80 -4.33
C LEU A 571 35.24 12.97 -4.87
N PRO A 572 35.89 11.97 -5.50
CA PRO A 572 37.24 12.16 -6.03
C PRO A 572 37.32 13.33 -7.02
N SER A 573 36.35 13.44 -7.93
CA SER A 573 36.29 14.53 -8.92
C SER A 573 35.98 15.87 -8.27
N LEU A 574 35.08 15.91 -7.29
CA LEU A 574 34.76 17.13 -6.55
C LEU A 574 35.97 17.65 -5.75
N LEU A 575 36.75 16.75 -5.14
CA LEU A 575 37.95 17.11 -4.37
C LEU A 575 39.08 17.65 -5.24
N GLU A 576 39.17 17.23 -6.50
CA GLU A 576 40.12 17.79 -7.49
C GLU A 576 39.79 19.24 -7.84
N TRP A 577 38.51 19.60 -7.89
CA TRP A 577 38.03 20.93 -8.31
C TRP A 577 37.85 21.90 -7.14
N MET A 578 38.02 21.41 -5.92
CA MET A 578 37.84 22.18 -4.70
C MET A 578 38.98 23.19 -4.52
N ASP A 579 38.62 24.46 -4.37
CA ASP A 579 39.55 25.51 -3.98
C ASP A 579 39.88 25.40 -2.49
N ARG A 580 40.96 24.70 -2.20
CA ARG A 580 41.43 24.44 -0.83
C ARG A 580 41.79 25.71 -0.07
N ASP A 581 42.14 26.79 -0.77
CA ASP A 581 42.50 28.08 -0.14
C ASP A 581 41.25 28.84 0.34
N SER A 582 40.07 28.45 -0.13
CA SER A 582 38.79 29.05 0.26
C SER A 582 38.10 28.35 1.43
N LEU A 583 38.65 27.23 1.92
CA LEU A 583 38.04 26.43 2.98
C LEU A 583 38.11 27.15 4.33
N SER A 584 37.04 27.06 5.11
CA SER A 584 37.11 27.41 6.52
C SER A 584 37.96 26.40 7.30
N GLU A 585 38.28 26.73 8.56
CA GLU A 585 38.97 25.79 9.45
C GLU A 585 38.15 24.50 9.64
N THR A 586 36.82 24.62 9.82
CA THR A 586 35.92 23.48 9.93
C THR A 586 35.86 22.64 8.66
N ASP A 587 35.81 23.26 7.47
CA ASP A 587 35.79 22.50 6.21
C ASP A 587 37.12 21.77 5.98
N SER A 588 38.23 22.38 6.39
CA SER A 588 39.56 21.77 6.34
C SER A 588 39.70 20.58 7.28
N GLU A 589 39.11 20.65 8.48
CA GLU A 589 39.04 19.52 9.41
C GLU A 589 38.18 18.38 8.87
N ILE A 590 37.01 18.69 8.30
CA ILE A 590 36.15 17.68 7.66
C ILE A 590 36.89 16.98 6.53
N LEU A 591 37.58 17.75 5.67
CA LEU A 591 38.37 17.20 4.57
C LEU A 591 39.49 16.26 5.02
N GLN A 592 40.05 16.44 6.22
CA GLN A 592 41.08 15.54 6.76
C GLN A 592 40.51 14.22 7.29
N LEU A 593 39.21 14.17 7.59
CA LEU A 593 38.52 12.98 8.07
C LEU A 593 38.01 12.09 6.92
N MET A 594 37.95 12.64 5.70
CA MET A 594 37.64 11.93 4.46
C MET A 594 38.89 11.26 3.89
#